data_AF-A0AAE4BQT3-F1
#
_entry.id   AF-A0AAE4BQT3-F1
#
_cell.length_a   1.000
_cell.length_b   1.000
_cell.length_c   1.000
_cell.angle_alpha   90.00
_cell.angle_beta   90.00
_cell.angle_gamma   90.00
#
_symmetry.space_group_name_H-M   'P 1'
#
loop_
_entity.id
_entity.type
_entity.pdbx_description
1 polymer ?
#
loop_
_entity_poly.entity_id
_entity_poly.type
_entity_poly.pdbx_seq_one_letter_code
_entity_poly.pdbx_strand_id
1 'polypeptide(L)' 'MPVKSYIAYPIEGKKEELIDSIEKLPSCEVVPSENHEVIIIVTDALSKEDDEQIQANLKNIPSLMSLSMVAGFEVN' A
#
# COMPACT_ATOMS: atom_id res chain seq x y z
N MET A 1 17.28 3.02 0.78
CA MET A 1 15.95 3.57 1.15
C MET A 1 15.04 3.39 -0.05
N PRO A 2 14.26 2.30 -0.09
CA PRO A 2 13.45 2.02 -1.27
C PRO A 2 12.14 2.82 -1.24
N VAL A 3 11.75 3.33 -2.41
CA VAL A 3 10.44 3.94 -2.66
C VAL A 3 9.68 3.05 -3.62
N LYS A 4 8.44 2.67 -3.29
CA LYS A 4 7.63 1.77 -4.12
C LYS A 4 6.22 2.30 -4.31
N SER A 5 5.60 1.87 -5.40
CA SER A 5 4.19 2.12 -5.65
C SER A 5 3.44 0.82 -5.92
N TYR A 6 2.21 0.79 -5.44
CA TYR A 6 1.33 -0.38 -5.53
C TYR A 6 -0.05 0.03 -6.02
N ILE A 7 -0.73 -0.90 -6.67
CA ILE A 7 -2.19 -0.91 -6.79
C ILE A 7 -2.71 -1.93 -5.77
N ALA A 8 -3.54 -1.45 -4.85
CA ALA A 8 -4.29 -2.26 -3.91
C ALA A 8 -5.73 -2.41 -4.37
N TYR A 9 -6.18 -3.66 -4.45
CA TYR A 9 -7.56 -4.02 -4.72
C TYR A 9 -8.22 -4.37 -3.38
N PRO A 10 -9.24 -3.61 -2.95
CA PRO A 10 -10.02 -3.97 -1.79
C PRO A 10 -10.87 -5.19 -2.08
N ILE A 11 -11.27 -5.89 -1.01
CA ILE A 11 -12.45 -6.75 -1.06
C ILE A 11 -13.66 -5.88 -1.43
N GLU A 12 -14.61 -6.43 -2.19
CA GLU A 12 -15.80 -5.71 -2.64
C GLU A 12 -16.51 -4.98 -1.48
N GLY A 13 -16.73 -3.68 -1.64
CA GLY A 13 -17.39 -2.83 -0.64
C GLY A 13 -16.52 -2.47 0.58
N LYS A 14 -15.23 -2.83 0.58
CA LYS A 14 -14.29 -2.60 1.70
C LYS A 14 -13.23 -1.54 1.40
N LYS A 15 -13.40 -0.74 0.36
CA LYS A 15 -12.45 0.29 -0.05
C LYS A 15 -12.14 1.30 1.06
N GLU A 16 -13.15 1.90 1.68
CA GLU A 16 -12.95 2.87 2.77
C GLU A 16 -12.25 2.23 3.99
N GLU A 17 -12.64 1.00 4.35
CA GLU A 17 -11.98 0.26 5.44
C GLU A 17 -10.50 -0.03 5.14
N LEU A 18 -10.16 -0.31 3.88
CA LEU A 18 -8.78 -0.48 3.43
C LEU A 18 -8.01 0.84 3.49
N ILE A 19 -8.59 1.95 3.03
CA ILE A 19 -7.99 3.30 3.12
C ILE A 19 -7.67 3.63 4.59
N ASP A 20 -8.67 3.55 5.47
CA ASP A 20 -8.54 3.80 6.92
C ASP A 20 -7.48 2.93 7.60
N SER A 21 -7.24 1.73 7.08
CA SER A 21 -6.23 0.81 7.60
C SER A 21 -4.83 1.16 7.12
N ILE A 22 -4.68 1.59 5.86
CA ILE A 22 -3.39 1.96 5.28
C ILE A 22 -2.93 3.32 5.81
N GLU A 23 -3.83 4.29 6.00
CA GLU A 23 -3.49 5.63 6.53
C GLU A 23 -2.92 5.58 7.96
N LYS A 24 -3.13 4.49 8.69
CA LYS A 24 -2.52 4.24 10.01
C LYS A 24 -1.07 3.77 9.92
N LEU A 25 -0.59 3.42 8.73
CA LEU A 25 0.79 3.03 8.49
C LEU A 25 1.61 4.29 8.15
N PRO A 26 2.57 4.69 9.00
CA PRO A 26 3.25 5.98 8.88
C PRO A 26 4.10 6.14 7.61
N SER A 27 4.52 5.03 7.00
CA SER A 27 5.37 5.00 5.80
C SER A 27 4.57 4.79 4.51
N CYS A 28 3.26 5.02 4.54
CA CYS A 28 2.35 4.83 3.42
C CYS A 28 1.59 6.12 3.09
N GLU A 29 1.55 6.48 1.82
CA GLU A 29 0.64 7.48 1.27
C GLU A 29 -0.42 6.79 0.41
N VAL A 30 -1.67 7.21 0.57
CA VAL A 30 -2.84 6.61 -0.09
C VAL A 30 -3.42 7.60 -1.10
N VAL A 31 -3.59 7.14 -2.34
CA VAL A 31 -4.29 7.89 -3.39
C VAL A 31 -5.46 7.04 -3.89
N PRO A 32 -6.68 7.24 -3.37
CA PRO A 32 -7.85 6.46 -3.79
C PRO A 32 -8.32 6.87 -5.19
N SER A 33 -8.77 5.90 -6.00
CA SER A 33 -9.45 6.21 -7.26
C SER A 33 -10.83 6.80 -7.00
N GLU A 34 -11.27 7.78 -7.79
CA GLU A 34 -12.62 8.36 -7.64
C GLU A 34 -13.72 7.54 -8.34
N ASN A 35 -13.34 6.64 -9.25
CA ASN A 35 -14.27 5.99 -10.17
C ASN A 35 -14.10 4.46 -10.24
N HIS A 36 -13.12 3.90 -9.54
CA HIS A 36 -12.84 2.47 -9.51
C HIS A 36 -12.57 1.97 -8.09
N GLU A 37 -12.82 0.68 -7.86
CA GLU A 37 -12.49 -0.05 -6.63
C GLU A 37 -10.99 -0.39 -6.59
N VAL A 38 -10.14 0.64 -6.64
CA VAL A 38 -8.68 0.51 -6.55
C VAL A 38 -8.09 1.69 -5.78
N ILE A 39 -6.95 1.44 -5.17
CA ILE A 39 -6.19 2.42 -4.39
C ILE A 39 -4.73 2.37 -4.86
N ILE A 40 -4.13 3.52 -5.10
CA ILE A 40 -2.68 3.61 -5.28
C ILE A 40 -2.06 3.81 -3.89
N ILE A 41 -1.00 3.08 -3.60
CA ILE A 41 -0.21 3.24 -2.38
C ILE A 41 1.21 3.59 -2.78
N VAL A 42 1.78 4.63 -2.18
CA VAL A 42 3.21 4.94 -2.27
C VAL A 42 3.84 4.65 -0.92
N THR A 43 4.97 3.96 -0.90
CA THR A 43 5.70 3.65 0.33
C THR A 43 7.10 4.26 0.28
N ASP A 44 7.55 4.83 1.39
CA ASP A 44 8.90 5.33 1.58
C ASP A 44 9.53 4.62 2.79
N ALA A 45 10.49 3.73 2.53
CA ALA A 45 11.10 2.90 3.56
C ALA A 45 12.53 3.34 3.88
N LEU A 46 12.87 3.27 5.17
CA LEU A 46 14.17 3.68 5.69
C LEU A 46 15.28 2.66 5.38
N SER A 47 14.92 1.38 5.22
CA SER A 47 15.83 0.30 4.85
C SER A 47 15.09 -0.78 4.05
N LYS A 48 15.82 -1.81 3.62
CA LYS A 48 15.22 -2.97 2.96
C LYS A 48 14.38 -3.79 3.93
N GLU A 49 14.82 -3.92 5.18
CA GLU A 49 14.08 -4.62 6.23
C GLU A 49 12.79 -3.88 6.58
N ASP A 50 12.83 -2.55 6.62
CA ASP A 50 11.64 -1.71 6.82
C ASP A 50 10.63 -1.88 5.67
N ASP A 51 11.12 -1.94 4.43
CA ASP A 51 10.29 -2.20 3.25
C ASP A 51 9.61 -3.58 3.29
N GLU A 52 10.33 -4.61 3.71
CA GLU A 52 9.77 -5.95 3.90
C GLU A 52 8.66 -5.93 4.97
N GLN A 53 8.86 -5.16 6.05
CA GLN A 53 7.86 -4.99 7.11
C GLN A 53 6.63 -4.22 6.63
N ILE A 54 6.80 -3.14 5.86
CA ILE A 54 5.70 -2.37 5.26
C ILE A 54 4.87 -3.29 4.35
N GLN A 55 5.51 -4.05 3.47
CA GLN A 55 4.82 -5.00 2.60
C GLN A 55 4.08 -6.08 3.38
N ALA A 56 4.67 -6.61 4.46
CA ALA A 56 4.02 -7.59 5.32
C ALA A 56 2.78 -7.00 6.01
N ASN A 57 2.88 -5.77 6.52
CA ASN A 57 1.78 -5.05 7.15
C ASN A 57 0.63 -4.83 6.17
N LEU A 58 0.92 -4.36 4.95
CA LEU A 58 -0.07 -4.17 3.90
C LEU A 58 -0.79 -5.48 3.55
N LYS A 59 -0.05 -6.57 3.34
CA LYS A 59 -0.61 -7.90 2.99
C LYS A 59 -1.48 -8.52 4.08
N ASN A 60 -1.32 -8.09 5.33
CA ASN A 60 -2.09 -8.58 6.47
C ASN A 60 -3.37 -7.77 6.74
N ILE A 61 -3.65 -6.71 5.97
CA ILE A 61 -4.88 -5.94 6.13
C ILE A 61 -6.07 -6.80 5.67
N PRO A 62 -7.08 -7.07 6.53
CA PRO A 62 -8.18 -7.98 6.17
C PRO A 62 -9.04 -7.53 5.00
N SER A 63 -9.16 -6.21 4.77
CA SER A 63 -9.93 -5.63 3.67
C SER A 63 -9.20 -5.64 2.32
N LEU A 64 -7.94 -6.09 2.27
CA LEU A 64 -7.14 -6.21 1.05
C LEU A 64 -7.41 -7.54 0.35
N MET A 65 -7.82 -7.49 -0.92
CA MET A 65 -7.95 -8.67 -1.78
C MET A 65 -6.64 -8.98 -2.51
N SER A 66 -5.98 -7.96 -3.06
CA SER A 66 -4.75 -8.12 -3.84
C SER A 66 -3.88 -6.87 -3.78
N LEU A 67 -2.57 -7.05 -3.76
CA LEU A 67 -1.58 -5.98 -3.81
C LEU A 67 -0.59 -6.26 -4.95
N SER A 68 -0.54 -5.35 -5.92
CA SER A 68 0.34 -5.44 -7.09
C SER A 68 1.34 -4.30 -7.09
N MET A 69 2.63 -4.62 -7.07
CA MET A 69 3.69 -3.62 -7.21
C MET A 69 3.75 -3.11 -8.65
N VAL A 70 3.75 -1.79 -8.83
CA VAL A 70 3.82 -1.13 -10.13
C VAL A 70 5.24 -0.62 -10.39
N ALA A 71 5.85 0.01 -9.39
CA ALA A 71 7.22 0.50 -9.48
C ALA A 71 7.96 0.31 -8.16
N GLY A 72 9.27 0.19 -8.25
CA GLY A 72 10.17 0.17 -7.10
C GLY A 72 11.51 0.78 -7.46
N PHE A 73 11.99 1.67 -6.61
CA PHE A 73 13.22 2.42 -6.78
C PHE A 73 14.09 2.23 -5.55
N GLU A 74 15.34 1.84 -5.74
CA GLU A 74 16.34 1.81 -4.68
C GLU A 74 17.12 3.12 -4.72
N VAL A 75 17.03 3.93 -3.65
CA VAL A 75 17.90 5.09 -3.50
C VAL A 75 19.21 4.60 -2.85
N ASN A 76 20.27 4.61 -3.66
CA ASN A 76 21.67 4.31 -3.27
C ASN A 76 22.29 5.44 -2.45
#